data_AF-A0A6B3IHI2-F1
#
_entry.id   AF-A0A6B3IHI2-F1
#
_cell.length_a   1.000
_cell.length_b   1.000
_cell.length_c   1.000
_cell.angle_alpha   90.00
_cell.angle_beta   90.00
_cell.angle_gamma   90.00
#
_symmetry.space_group_name_H-M   'P 1'
#
loop_
_entity.id
_entity.type
_entity.pdbx_description
1 polymer ?
#
loop_
_entity_poly.entity_id
_entity_poly.type
_entity_poly.pdbx_seq_one_letter_code
_entity_poly.pdbx_strand_id
1 'polypeptide(L)'
;AGAEAAPQWEWAKWLPHVQDRGSVDGAGSRRLITGSVLELEQQLAARLDGRPRFQPGGQPLLEQPHIVVVLDGDSVPPMSVLASAEGLQGVTVIEVVPGEVQGARGGLSVVVQPQSLQLESGQGLVYDGEPDLLSYEAAEALARQLAPLHMATGGDDDEPLLANLEFTDLLNLGDAASIEVSRTWRPRSQAERLRVPIGVGEGGAPVMLDLKEAAQEGMGPHGLCVGATGSGKSELLRTLVLGLAVTHTSETLNFVLADFKG
;
A
#
# COMPACT_ATOMS: atom_id res chain seq x y z
N ALA A 1 5.83 -15.86 -15.90
CA ALA A 1 7.14 -16.53 -16.05
C ALA A 1 6.91 -17.95 -16.56
N GLY A 2 7.77 -18.46 -17.44
CA GLY A 2 7.82 -19.90 -17.72
C GLY A 2 8.06 -20.72 -16.44
N ALA A 3 7.62 -21.97 -16.40
CA ALA A 3 7.65 -22.80 -15.20
C ALA A 3 9.06 -22.95 -14.58
N GLU A 4 10.12 -22.88 -15.38
CA GLU A 4 11.51 -22.98 -14.93
C GLU A 4 12.08 -21.67 -14.35
N ALA A 5 11.57 -20.52 -14.77
CA ALA A 5 12.03 -19.20 -14.32
C ALA A 5 11.30 -18.74 -13.04
N ALA A 6 10.16 -19.33 -12.70
CA ALA A 6 9.35 -18.94 -11.55
C ALA A 6 10.13 -18.81 -10.22
N PRO A 7 11.07 -19.73 -9.85
CA PRO A 7 11.84 -19.60 -8.62
C PRO A 7 12.71 -18.33 -8.57
N GLN A 8 13.17 -17.83 -9.71
CA GLN A 8 14.01 -16.62 -9.80
C GLN A 8 13.22 -15.33 -9.58
N TRP A 9 11.88 -15.39 -9.65
CA TRP A 9 10.97 -14.27 -9.45
C TRP A 9 10.25 -14.28 -8.10
N GLU A 10 10.53 -15.26 -7.22
CA GLU A 10 9.90 -15.39 -5.91
C GLU A 10 10.04 -14.14 -5.03
N TRP A 11 11.14 -13.39 -5.16
CA TRP A 11 11.37 -12.14 -4.44
C TRP A 11 10.34 -11.05 -4.79
N ALA A 12 9.82 -11.04 -6.03
CA ALA A 12 8.91 -10.01 -6.51
C ALA A 12 7.56 -10.03 -5.78
N LYS A 13 7.17 -11.16 -5.18
CA LYS A 13 5.89 -11.29 -4.44
C LYS A 13 5.77 -10.34 -3.25
N TRP A 14 6.90 -9.83 -2.75
CA TRP A 14 6.99 -8.88 -1.66
C TRP A 14 6.88 -7.43 -2.12
N LEU A 15 7.07 -7.15 -3.41
CA LEU A 15 7.01 -5.77 -3.91
C LEU A 15 5.60 -5.20 -3.75
N PRO A 16 5.45 -3.97 -3.22
CA PRO A 16 4.15 -3.32 -3.14
C PRO A 16 3.59 -2.96 -4.53
N HIS A 17 4.46 -2.81 -5.53
CA HIS A 17 4.12 -2.43 -6.90
C HIS A 17 3.40 -3.51 -7.70
N VAL A 18 3.59 -4.79 -7.33
CA VAL A 18 2.93 -5.92 -8.00
C VAL A 18 1.58 -6.27 -7.37
N GLN A 19 1.14 -5.53 -6.35
CA GLN A 19 -0.15 -5.77 -5.69
C GLN A 19 -1.28 -5.17 -6.52
N ASP A 20 -2.32 -5.96 -6.75
CA ASP A 20 -3.59 -5.51 -7.28
C ASP A 20 -4.55 -5.20 -6.14
N ARG A 21 -4.56 -3.93 -5.71
CA ARG A 21 -5.24 -3.51 -4.47
C ARG A 21 -6.77 -3.64 -4.52
N GLY A 22 -7.37 -3.68 -5.71
CA GLY A 22 -8.81 -3.90 -5.89
C GLY A 22 -9.24 -5.37 -5.87
N SER A 23 -8.29 -6.31 -5.79
CA SER A 23 -8.55 -7.74 -5.82
C SER A 23 -7.84 -8.43 -4.65
N VAL A 24 -8.53 -9.34 -3.97
CA VAL A 24 -7.96 -10.12 -2.87
C VAL A 24 -7.94 -11.61 -3.22
N ASP A 25 -6.90 -12.30 -2.76
CA ASP A 25 -6.78 -13.75 -2.75
C ASP A 25 -6.68 -14.27 -1.30
N GLY A 26 -6.52 -15.58 -1.13
CA GLY A 26 -6.43 -16.22 0.19
C GLY A 26 -5.24 -15.78 1.05
N ALA A 27 -4.32 -14.96 0.52
CA ALA A 27 -3.12 -14.47 1.18
C ALA A 27 -3.02 -12.93 1.22
N GLY A 28 -4.10 -12.20 0.93
CA GLY A 28 -4.16 -10.73 0.96
C GLY A 28 -4.46 -10.12 -0.39
N SER A 29 -3.88 -8.96 -0.71
CA SER A 29 -3.99 -8.39 -2.06
C SER A 29 -3.44 -9.36 -3.10
N ARG A 30 -4.18 -9.53 -4.19
CA ARG A 30 -3.77 -10.38 -5.31
C ARG A 30 -2.48 -9.83 -5.91
N ARG A 31 -1.56 -10.71 -6.30
CA ARG A 31 -0.31 -10.32 -6.95
C ARG A 31 -0.44 -10.44 -8.47
N LEU A 32 0.06 -9.44 -9.19
CA LEU A 32 0.17 -9.39 -10.66
C LEU A 32 1.34 -10.25 -11.16
N ILE A 33 1.41 -11.49 -10.68
CA ILE A 33 2.40 -12.49 -11.07
C ILE A 33 1.63 -13.70 -11.57
N THR A 34 1.75 -14.00 -12.87
CA THR A 34 0.98 -15.06 -13.52
C THR A 34 1.89 -16.00 -14.34
N GLY A 35 1.35 -17.18 -14.65
CA GLY A 35 1.96 -18.14 -15.57
C GLY A 35 1.58 -17.90 -17.04
N SER A 36 0.77 -16.89 -17.35
CA SER A 36 0.22 -16.65 -18.69
C SER A 36 0.05 -15.16 -18.97
N VAL A 37 0.49 -14.72 -20.15
CA VAL A 37 0.32 -13.34 -20.64
C VAL A 37 -1.16 -12.96 -20.73
N LEU A 38 -2.00 -13.87 -21.23
CA LEU A 38 -3.44 -13.64 -21.36
C LEU A 38 -4.12 -13.43 -20.00
N GLU A 39 -3.69 -14.18 -18.97
CA GLU A 39 -4.20 -14.00 -17.61
C GLU A 39 -3.75 -12.66 -17.04
N LEU A 40 -2.50 -12.27 -17.27
CA LEU A 40 -1.97 -10.98 -16.83
C LEU A 40 -2.73 -9.81 -17.50
N GLU A 41 -3.02 -9.92 -18.80
CA GLU A 41 -3.82 -8.92 -19.53
C GLU A 41 -5.23 -8.78 -18.95
N GLN A 42 -5.87 -9.88 -18.57
CA GLN A 42 -7.18 -9.83 -17.93
C GLN A 42 -7.12 -9.09 -16.58
N GLN A 43 -6.07 -9.35 -15.78
CA GLN A 43 -5.87 -8.64 -14.51
C GLN A 43 -5.54 -7.16 -14.72
N LEU A 44 -4.85 -6.81 -15.80
CA LEU A 44 -4.49 -5.43 -16.15
C LEU A 44 -5.55 -4.70 -16.96
N ALA A 45 -6.66 -5.34 -17.35
CA ALA A 45 -7.63 -4.80 -18.31
C ALA A 45 -8.12 -3.39 -17.93
N ALA A 46 -8.51 -3.18 -16.67
CA ALA A 46 -8.96 -1.88 -16.18
C ALA A 46 -7.85 -0.81 -16.20
N ARG A 47 -6.59 -1.20 -16.01
CA ARG A 47 -5.44 -0.28 -16.05
C ARG A 47 -4.96 0.01 -17.47
N LEU A 48 -5.27 -0.86 -18.43
CA LEU A 48 -4.93 -0.71 -19.85
C LEU A 48 -6.03 0.03 -20.62
N ASP A 49 -7.26 0.02 -20.12
CA ASP A 49 -8.40 0.69 -20.75
C ASP A 49 -8.17 2.19 -20.91
N GLY A 50 -8.66 2.76 -22.01
CA GLY A 50 -8.52 4.17 -22.33
C GLY A 50 -7.10 4.66 -22.68
N ARG A 51 -6.07 3.79 -22.67
CA ARG A 51 -4.72 4.19 -23.08
C ARG A 51 -4.62 4.38 -24.59
N PRO A 52 -4.07 5.51 -25.08
CA PRO A 52 -3.80 5.68 -26.50
C PRO A 52 -2.62 4.82 -26.96
N ARG A 53 -2.45 4.70 -28.27
CA ARG A 53 -1.23 4.12 -28.86
C ARG A 53 -0.01 4.94 -28.47
N PHE A 54 1.11 4.26 -28.27
CA PHE A 54 2.35 4.95 -27.96
C PHE A 54 2.80 5.82 -29.14
N GLN A 55 3.26 7.02 -28.81
CA GLN A 55 3.79 7.98 -29.79
C GLN A 55 5.17 8.43 -29.32
N PRO A 56 6.22 8.31 -30.17
CA PRO A 56 7.54 8.85 -29.85
C PRO A 56 7.46 10.35 -29.54
N GLY A 57 7.93 10.75 -28.36
CA GLY A 57 7.86 12.15 -27.89
C GLY A 57 6.45 12.60 -27.46
N GLY A 58 5.47 11.70 -27.40
CA GLY A 58 4.15 11.97 -26.84
C GLY A 58 4.18 12.30 -25.35
N GLN A 59 3.16 13.00 -24.87
CA GLN A 59 3.08 13.35 -23.44
C GLN A 59 2.89 12.11 -22.56
N PRO A 60 3.53 12.04 -21.38
CA PRO A 60 3.29 10.98 -20.43
C PRO A 60 1.84 11.06 -19.90
N LEU A 61 1.27 9.90 -19.55
CA LEU A 61 -0.03 9.84 -18.89
C LEU A 61 0.18 10.17 -17.40
N LEU A 62 -0.13 11.39 -16.98
CA LEU A 62 0.09 11.84 -15.60
C LEU A 62 -0.93 11.26 -14.60
N GLU A 63 -2.15 11.01 -15.07
CA GLU A 63 -3.27 10.49 -14.27
C GLU A 63 -3.30 8.95 -14.20
N GLN A 64 -2.36 8.27 -14.86
CA GLN A 64 -2.30 6.81 -14.89
C GLN A 64 -0.88 6.33 -14.59
N PRO A 65 -0.69 5.25 -13.81
CA PRO A 65 0.64 4.73 -13.55
C PRO A 65 1.29 4.21 -14.84
N HIS A 66 2.60 4.36 -14.95
CA HIS A 66 3.37 3.65 -15.97
C HIS A 66 3.43 2.16 -15.63
N ILE A 67 3.09 1.29 -16.57
CA ILE A 67 3.05 -0.15 -16.36
C ILE A 67 4.29 -0.78 -16.99
N VAL A 68 5.05 -1.53 -16.20
CA VAL A 68 6.14 -2.36 -16.70
C VAL A 68 5.69 -3.82 -16.66
N VAL A 69 5.64 -4.46 -17.82
CA VAL A 69 5.31 -5.88 -17.97
C VAL A 69 6.60 -6.62 -18.29
N VAL A 70 6.97 -7.59 -17.47
CA VAL A 70 8.15 -8.44 -17.70
C VAL A 70 7.68 -9.85 -18.07
N LEU A 71 8.07 -10.30 -19.26
CA LEU A 71 7.82 -11.64 -19.77
C LEU A 71 9.14 -12.39 -19.80
N ASP A 72 9.30 -13.34 -18.88
CA ASP A 72 10.50 -14.17 -18.80
C ASP A 72 10.23 -15.56 -19.36
N GLY A 73 10.86 -15.85 -20.50
CA GLY A 73 10.72 -17.10 -21.25
C GLY A 73 9.43 -17.22 -22.07
N ASP A 74 8.67 -16.12 -22.21
CA ASP A 74 7.43 -16.08 -22.99
C ASP A 74 7.43 -14.84 -23.90
N SER A 75 6.59 -14.85 -24.93
CA SER A 75 6.41 -13.72 -25.84
C SER A 75 4.96 -13.28 -25.88
N VAL A 76 4.73 -12.01 -26.23
CA VAL A 76 3.37 -11.49 -26.33
C VAL A 76 2.62 -12.20 -27.46
N PRO A 77 1.47 -12.84 -27.17
CA PRO A 77 0.67 -13.51 -28.20
C PRO A 77 0.15 -12.51 -29.25
N PRO A 78 0.02 -12.87 -30.54
CA PRO A 78 -0.44 -11.95 -31.59
C PRO A 78 -1.82 -11.31 -31.34
N MET A 79 -2.68 -11.98 -30.58
CA MET A 79 -4.03 -11.49 -30.24
C MET A 79 -4.06 -10.55 -29.03
N SER A 80 -2.93 -10.37 -28.36
CA SER A 80 -2.80 -9.50 -27.19
C SER A 80 -3.01 -8.03 -27.54
N VAL A 81 -3.57 -7.25 -26.61
CA VAL A 81 -3.62 -5.79 -26.74
C VAL A 81 -2.21 -5.18 -26.74
N LEU A 82 -1.26 -5.86 -26.08
CA LEU A 82 0.16 -5.52 -26.04
C LEU A 82 0.89 -5.92 -27.33
N ALA A 83 0.28 -6.71 -28.23
CA ALA A 83 0.92 -7.22 -29.46
C ALA A 83 1.23 -6.13 -30.49
N SER A 84 0.57 -4.97 -30.41
CA SER A 84 0.72 -3.88 -31.37
C SER A 84 2.18 -3.44 -31.50
N ALA A 85 2.65 -3.30 -32.75
CA ALA A 85 4.00 -2.84 -33.05
C ALA A 85 4.30 -1.44 -32.48
N GLU A 86 3.28 -0.59 -32.39
CA GLU A 86 3.40 0.75 -31.81
C GLU A 86 3.42 0.69 -30.28
N GLY A 87 2.78 -0.32 -29.66
CA GLY A 87 2.61 -0.39 -28.21
C GLY A 87 1.50 0.54 -27.67
N LEU A 88 1.43 0.64 -26.34
CA LEU A 88 0.49 1.51 -25.62
C LEU A 88 1.24 2.60 -24.85
N GLN A 89 0.67 3.80 -24.80
CA GLN A 89 1.27 4.90 -24.06
C GLN A 89 1.32 4.56 -22.55
N GLY A 90 2.46 4.81 -21.93
CA GLY A 90 2.68 4.51 -20.51
C GLY A 90 2.79 3.01 -20.20
N VAL A 91 3.08 2.16 -21.18
CA VAL A 91 3.32 0.73 -20.99
C VAL A 91 4.67 0.34 -21.60
N THR A 92 5.51 -0.32 -20.81
CA THR A 92 6.78 -0.91 -21.27
C THR A 92 6.69 -2.42 -21.13
N VAL A 93 6.93 -3.14 -22.22
CA VAL A 93 7.00 -4.60 -22.24
C VAL A 93 8.46 -5.01 -22.39
N ILE A 94 8.95 -5.82 -21.45
CA ILE A 94 10.30 -6.38 -21.44
C ILE A 94 10.16 -7.88 -21.67
N GLU A 95 10.62 -8.35 -22.83
CA GLU A 95 10.65 -9.77 -23.18
C GLU A 95 12.08 -10.29 -22.97
N VAL A 96 12.26 -11.16 -21.99
CA VAL A 96 13.54 -11.81 -21.68
C VAL A 96 13.59 -13.12 -22.45
N VAL A 97 14.48 -13.17 -23.44
CA VAL A 97 14.70 -14.33 -24.30
C VAL A 97 16.19 -14.69 -24.31
N PRO A 98 16.54 -15.99 -24.34
CA PRO A 98 17.93 -16.40 -24.47
C PRO A 98 18.45 -16.13 -25.89
N GLY A 99 19.70 -15.66 -25.98
CA GLY A 99 20.41 -15.45 -27.25
C GLY A 99 20.27 -14.04 -27.82
N GLU A 100 20.71 -13.86 -29.06
CA GLU A 100 20.64 -12.58 -29.76
C GLU A 100 19.24 -12.36 -30.35
N VAL A 101 18.72 -11.14 -30.18
CA VAL A 101 17.39 -10.77 -30.68
C VAL A 101 17.52 -10.12 -32.05
N GLN A 102 16.95 -10.74 -33.08
CA GLN A 102 16.80 -10.13 -34.39
C GLN A 102 15.40 -9.52 -34.54
N GLY A 103 15.32 -8.20 -34.78
CA GLY A 103 14.05 -7.52 -35.07
C GLY A 103 13.13 -7.37 -33.86
N ALA A 104 13.63 -6.76 -32.79
CA ALA A 104 12.83 -6.46 -31.60
C ALA A 104 11.58 -5.63 -31.96
N ARG A 105 10.41 -6.08 -31.51
CA ARG A 105 9.10 -5.48 -31.82
C ARG A 105 9.00 -3.98 -31.47
N GLY A 106 9.65 -3.56 -30.40
CA GLY A 106 9.68 -2.15 -29.95
C GLY A 106 10.80 -1.32 -30.56
N GLY A 107 11.58 -1.87 -31.49
CA GLY A 107 12.71 -1.18 -32.10
C GLY A 107 13.88 -0.91 -31.15
N LEU A 108 13.91 -1.60 -29.99
CA LEU A 108 15.00 -1.61 -29.02
C LEU A 108 15.28 -3.06 -28.58
N SER A 109 16.54 -3.47 -28.65
CA SER A 109 17.05 -4.73 -28.08
C SER A 109 18.16 -4.43 -27.10
N VAL A 110 18.21 -5.19 -26.01
CA VAL A 110 19.30 -5.16 -25.03
C VAL A 110 19.95 -6.53 -25.03
N VAL A 111 21.24 -6.60 -25.35
CA VAL A 111 22.04 -7.81 -25.21
C VAL A 111 22.91 -7.65 -23.98
N VAL A 112 22.73 -8.53 -22.99
CA VAL A 112 23.46 -8.51 -21.73
C VAL A 112 24.33 -9.75 -21.62
N GLN A 113 25.62 -9.50 -21.39
CA GLN A 113 26.65 -10.48 -21.04
C GLN A 113 27.27 -10.08 -19.69
N PRO A 114 28.02 -10.97 -19.00
CA PRO A 114 28.53 -10.69 -17.66
C PRO A 114 29.32 -9.39 -17.48
N GLN A 115 29.92 -8.85 -18.56
CA GLN A 115 30.74 -7.63 -18.53
C GLN A 115 30.38 -6.65 -19.66
N SER A 116 29.28 -6.90 -20.39
CA SER A 116 28.90 -6.08 -21.54
C SER A 116 27.39 -5.98 -21.66
N LEU A 117 26.92 -4.76 -21.83
CA LEU A 117 25.54 -4.42 -22.12
C LEU A 117 25.54 -3.58 -23.40
N GLN A 118 24.86 -4.10 -24.42
CA GLN A 118 24.68 -3.40 -25.68
C GLN A 118 23.19 -3.12 -25.89
N LEU A 119 22.87 -1.85 -26.13
CA LEU A 119 21.54 -1.40 -26.51
C LEU A 119 21.55 -1.07 -27.99
N GLU A 120 20.75 -1.77 -28.77
CA GLU A 120 20.56 -1.47 -30.19
C GLU A 120 19.15 -0.97 -30.44
N SER A 121 19.02 -0.02 -31.36
CA SER A 121 17.75 0.41 -31.91
C SER A 121 17.67 0.05 -33.40
N GLY A 122 16.51 0.21 -34.01
CA GLY A 122 16.35 0.12 -35.47
C GLY A 122 17.27 1.06 -36.27
N GLN A 123 17.92 2.04 -35.63
CA GLN A 123 18.91 2.94 -36.22
C GLN A 123 20.38 2.53 -35.96
N GLY A 124 20.62 1.41 -35.27
CA GLY A 124 21.95 0.89 -34.92
C GLY A 124 22.23 0.91 -33.42
N LEU A 125 23.51 0.73 -33.06
CA LEU A 125 23.98 0.72 -31.66
C LEU A 125 23.75 2.08 -31.00
N VAL A 126 23.05 2.07 -29.87
CA VAL A 126 22.68 3.25 -29.08
C VAL A 126 23.56 3.37 -27.84
N TYR A 127 23.95 2.25 -27.24
CA TYR A 127 24.78 2.25 -26.04
C TYR A 127 25.64 0.97 -25.96
N ASP A 128 26.84 1.12 -25.42
CA ASP A 128 27.76 0.04 -25.05
C ASP A 128 28.38 0.37 -23.68
N GLY A 129 28.36 -0.58 -22.74
CA GLY A 129 28.93 -0.40 -21.41
C GLY A 129 28.88 -1.67 -20.56
N GLU A 130 29.11 -1.52 -19.26
CA GLU A 130 29.06 -2.62 -18.28
C GLU A 130 27.69 -2.63 -17.57
N PRO A 131 27.06 -3.81 -17.38
CA PRO A 131 25.79 -3.90 -16.68
C PRO A 131 25.97 -3.76 -15.16
N ASP A 132 25.07 -3.02 -14.53
CA ASP A 132 24.89 -3.10 -13.08
C ASP A 132 24.28 -4.45 -12.69
N LEU A 133 24.75 -5.03 -11.59
CA LEU A 133 24.34 -6.35 -11.12
C LEU A 133 23.63 -6.26 -9.77
N LEU A 134 22.59 -7.07 -9.61
CA LEU A 134 21.88 -7.27 -8.34
C LEU A 134 21.65 -8.76 -8.13
N SER A 135 22.15 -9.30 -7.02
CA SER A 135 21.92 -10.71 -6.64
C SER A 135 20.46 -10.94 -6.24
N TYR A 136 19.96 -12.17 -6.39
CA TYR A 136 18.61 -12.55 -5.97
C TYR A 136 18.36 -12.31 -4.47
N GLU A 137 19.37 -12.54 -3.62
CA GLU A 137 19.28 -12.33 -2.17
C GLU A 137 19.11 -10.85 -1.84
N ALA A 138 19.87 -9.98 -2.51
CA ALA A 138 19.75 -8.53 -2.38
C ALA A 138 18.41 -8.02 -2.91
N ALA A 139 17.90 -8.59 -4.01
CA ALA A 139 16.58 -8.26 -4.55
C ALA A 139 15.46 -8.64 -3.57
N GLU A 140 15.53 -9.80 -2.92
CA GLU A 140 14.57 -10.19 -1.87
C GLU A 140 14.66 -9.27 -0.65
N ALA A 141 15.88 -8.97 -0.17
CA ALA A 141 16.07 -8.07 0.96
C ALA A 141 15.47 -6.68 0.68
N LEU A 142 15.71 -6.13 -0.52
CA LEU A 142 15.14 -4.86 -0.94
C LEU A 142 13.61 -4.94 -1.06
N ALA A 143 13.07 -5.99 -1.68
CA ALA A 143 11.63 -6.15 -1.83
C ALA A 143 10.91 -6.23 -0.48
N ARG A 144 11.50 -6.91 0.51
CA ARG A 144 10.97 -6.98 1.89
C ARG A 144 11.06 -5.64 2.63
N GLN A 145 12.11 -4.86 2.41
CA GLN A 145 12.22 -3.50 2.97
C GLN A 145 11.18 -2.55 2.37
N LEU A 146 10.85 -2.72 1.09
CA LEU A 146 9.82 -1.94 0.40
C LEU A 146 8.40 -2.43 0.69
N ALA A 147 8.19 -3.70 1.05
CA ALA A 147 6.88 -4.30 1.30
C ALA A 147 5.96 -3.48 2.25
N PRO A 148 6.43 -2.90 3.36
CA PRO A 148 5.59 -2.05 4.22
C PRO A 148 5.37 -0.63 3.67
N LEU A 149 6.12 -0.19 2.65
CA LEU A 149 6.02 1.16 2.10
C LEU A 149 4.94 1.20 1.03
N HIS A 150 3.81 1.80 1.36
CA HIS A 150 2.67 1.89 0.47
C HIS A 150 2.47 3.35 0.06
N MET A 151 2.32 3.59 -1.24
CA MET A 151 1.84 4.90 -1.69
C MET A 151 0.44 5.12 -1.12
N ALA A 152 0.26 6.24 -0.41
CA ALA A 152 -1.04 6.79 -0.10
C ALA A 152 -1.69 7.21 -1.42
N THR A 153 -2.39 6.27 -2.05
CA THR A 153 -3.18 6.54 -3.24
C THR A 153 -4.44 7.26 -2.77
N GLY A 154 -4.44 8.59 -2.87
CA GLY A 154 -5.60 9.45 -2.66
C GLY A 154 -6.61 9.28 -3.80
N GLY A 155 -7.21 8.10 -3.90
CA GLY A 155 -8.28 7.76 -4.82
C GLY A 155 -9.44 7.19 -4.02
N ASP A 156 -10.40 8.05 -3.71
CA ASP A 156 -11.86 7.85 -3.51
C ASP A 156 -12.41 6.61 -2.79
N ASP A 157 -11.60 5.85 -2.06
CA ASP A 157 -12.03 4.92 -1.00
C ASP A 157 -11.54 5.45 0.35
N ASP A 158 -11.86 6.72 0.65
CA ASP A 158 -11.55 7.39 1.92
C ASP A 158 -12.38 6.82 3.08
N GLU A 159 -12.07 5.60 3.51
CA GLU A 159 -12.09 5.20 4.93
C GLU A 159 -10.92 4.27 5.37
N PRO A 160 -9.68 4.28 4.79
CA PRO A 160 -8.63 3.37 5.26
C PRO A 160 -8.05 3.80 6.62
N LEU A 161 -8.10 5.11 6.93
CA LEU A 161 -7.70 5.66 8.24
C LEU A 161 -8.64 5.24 9.37
N LEU A 162 -9.89 4.88 9.06
CA LEU A 162 -10.86 4.41 10.07
C LEU A 162 -10.90 2.87 10.14
N ALA A 163 -10.67 2.17 9.03
CA ALA A 163 -10.74 0.71 8.97
C ALA A 163 -9.55 -0.01 9.67
N ASN A 164 -8.39 0.64 9.81
CA ASN A 164 -7.18 0.05 10.39
C ASN A 164 -6.67 0.74 11.66
N LEU A 165 -7.43 1.68 12.25
CA LEU A 165 -7.01 2.36 13.46
C LEU A 165 -7.32 1.50 14.69
N GLU A 166 -6.33 0.78 15.19
CA GLU A 166 -6.49 0.06 16.45
C GLU A 166 -6.47 1.03 17.64
N PHE A 167 -7.10 0.62 18.74
CA PHE A 167 -7.13 1.41 19.97
C PHE A 167 -5.72 1.76 20.49
N THR A 168 -4.77 0.83 20.34
CA THR A 168 -3.36 1.00 20.69
C THR A 168 -2.68 2.06 19.83
N ASP A 169 -3.03 2.16 18.54
CA ASP A 169 -2.51 3.20 17.65
C ASP A 169 -3.05 4.57 18.03
N LEU A 170 -4.37 4.66 18.31
CA LEU A 170 -5.03 5.89 18.74
C LEU A 170 -4.39 6.50 20.00
N LEU A 171 -3.90 5.66 20.92
CA LEU A 171 -3.23 6.08 22.15
C LEU A 171 -1.69 6.04 22.08
N ASN A 172 -1.12 5.64 20.93
CA ASN A 172 0.32 5.46 20.74
C ASN A 172 0.96 4.54 21.79
N LEU A 173 0.35 3.38 22.04
CA LEU A 173 0.74 2.40 23.05
C LEU A 173 1.64 1.28 22.52
N GLY A 174 1.65 1.05 21.20
CA GLY A 174 2.33 -0.10 20.60
C GLY A 174 1.61 -1.42 20.94
N ASP A 175 2.37 -2.49 21.18
CA ASP A 175 1.80 -3.82 21.49
C ASP A 175 1.03 -3.81 22.83
N ALA A 176 -0.25 -4.19 22.77
CA ALA A 176 -1.14 -4.26 23.93
C ALA A 176 -0.62 -5.20 25.03
N ALA A 177 0.11 -6.28 24.67
CA ALA A 177 0.68 -7.21 25.63
C ALA A 177 1.87 -6.62 26.40
N SER A 178 2.44 -5.52 25.91
CA SER A 178 3.62 -4.86 26.47
C SER A 178 3.30 -3.60 27.29
N ILE A 179 2.01 -3.30 27.52
CA ILE A 179 1.60 -2.09 28.23
C ILE A 179 2.08 -2.11 29.69
N GLU A 180 2.91 -1.15 30.05
CA GLU A 180 3.35 -0.90 31.43
C GLU A 180 2.52 0.20 32.09
N VAL A 181 1.70 -0.17 33.08
CA VAL A 181 0.83 0.78 33.81
C VAL A 181 1.61 1.88 34.53
N SER A 182 2.83 1.60 35.01
CA SER A 182 3.73 2.60 35.61
C SER A 182 4.08 3.73 34.64
N ARG A 183 4.06 3.44 33.33
CA ARG A 183 4.38 4.39 32.26
C ARG A 183 3.13 5.11 31.78
N THR A 184 2.01 4.41 31.60
CA THR A 184 0.75 5.01 31.11
C THR A 184 0.03 5.86 32.18
N TRP A 185 0.17 5.49 33.45
CA TRP A 185 -0.34 6.22 34.62
C TRP A 185 0.66 7.23 35.21
N ARG A 186 1.61 7.70 34.39
CA ARG A 186 2.49 8.81 34.80
C ARG A 186 1.67 10.01 35.30
N PRO A 187 2.19 10.80 36.24
CA PRO A 187 1.56 12.06 36.63
C PRO A 187 1.29 12.94 35.41
N ARG A 188 0.05 13.41 35.28
CA ARG A 188 -0.41 14.25 34.15
C ARG A 188 -0.57 15.69 34.57
N SER A 189 -0.31 16.60 33.63
CA SER A 189 -0.60 18.02 33.80
C SER A 189 -2.11 18.27 33.88
N GLN A 190 -2.51 19.46 34.34
CA GLN A 190 -3.92 19.86 34.38
C GLN A 190 -4.56 19.84 32.98
N ALA A 191 -3.80 20.18 31.93
CA ALA A 191 -4.25 20.15 30.55
C ALA A 191 -4.53 18.72 30.03
N GLU A 192 -3.73 17.73 30.45
CA GLU A 192 -3.85 16.33 30.02
C GLU A 192 -4.86 15.52 30.84
N ARG A 193 -5.29 16.03 32.01
CA ARG A 193 -6.24 15.34 32.88
C ARG A 193 -7.61 15.23 32.21
N LEU A 194 -8.24 14.05 32.34
CA LEU A 194 -9.56 13.71 31.78
C LEU A 194 -9.70 13.98 30.27
N ARG A 195 -8.57 13.94 29.55
CA ARG A 195 -8.50 14.20 28.11
C ARG A 195 -7.93 12.99 27.38
N VAL A 196 -8.72 12.42 26.47
CA VAL A 196 -8.35 11.18 25.74
C VAL A 196 -8.73 11.26 24.26
N PRO A 197 -7.96 10.65 23.36
CA PRO A 197 -8.33 10.55 21.95
C PRO A 197 -9.49 9.56 21.77
N ILE A 198 -10.45 9.90 20.91
CA ILE A 198 -11.63 9.07 20.60
C ILE A 198 -11.72 8.67 19.11
N GLY A 199 -10.84 9.20 18.28
CA GLY A 199 -10.77 8.91 16.85
C GLY A 199 -9.77 9.83 16.16
N VAL A 200 -9.82 9.85 14.83
CA VAL A 200 -8.96 10.67 13.97
C VAL A 200 -9.86 11.56 13.09
N GLY A 201 -9.51 12.84 13.00
CA GLY A 201 -10.24 13.81 12.17
C GLY A 201 -9.78 13.76 10.71
N GLU A 202 -10.46 14.49 9.83
CA GLU A 202 -10.20 14.54 8.38
C GLU A 202 -8.72 14.82 8.02
N GLY A 203 -8.02 15.62 8.84
CA GLY A 203 -6.61 15.93 8.65
C GLY A 203 -5.61 14.93 9.24
N GLY A 204 -6.06 13.74 9.69
CA GLY A 204 -5.20 12.74 10.33
C GLY A 204 -4.82 13.05 11.80
N ALA A 205 -5.23 14.20 12.33
CA ALA A 205 -5.00 14.57 13.72
C ALA A 205 -5.98 13.86 14.67
N PRO A 206 -5.55 13.46 15.89
CA PRO A 206 -6.43 12.81 16.85
C PRO A 206 -7.53 13.76 17.33
N VAL A 207 -8.77 13.28 17.33
CA VAL A 207 -9.92 13.96 17.94
C VAL A 207 -9.89 13.67 19.43
N MET A 208 -9.64 14.71 20.22
CA MET A 208 -9.53 14.62 21.68
C MET A 208 -10.87 14.96 22.34
N LEU A 209 -11.36 14.09 23.22
CA LEU A 209 -12.47 14.39 24.12
C LEU A 209 -11.91 14.86 25.47
N ASP A 210 -12.40 16.00 25.96
CA ASP A 210 -11.94 16.64 27.19
C ASP A 210 -13.09 16.84 28.17
N LEU A 211 -13.17 15.99 29.20
CA LEU A 211 -14.27 15.98 30.17
C LEU A 211 -14.07 16.95 31.34
N LYS A 212 -13.05 17.82 31.29
CA LYS A 212 -12.88 18.86 32.30
C LYS A 212 -13.99 19.90 32.23
N GLU A 213 -14.19 20.64 33.32
CA GLU A 213 -15.11 21.77 33.34
C GLU A 213 -14.64 22.87 32.37
N ALA A 214 -15.59 23.66 31.86
CA ALA A 214 -15.27 24.80 30.99
C ALA A 214 -14.33 25.82 31.66
N ALA A 215 -14.39 25.95 32.99
CA ALA A 215 -13.47 26.76 33.78
C ALA A 215 -12.02 26.26 33.77
N GLN A 216 -11.81 25.00 33.35
CA GLN A 216 -10.51 24.37 33.16
C GLN A 216 -10.21 24.13 31.67
N GLU A 217 -10.84 24.91 30.78
CA GLU A 217 -10.68 24.84 29.32
C GLU A 217 -11.13 23.50 28.71
N GLY A 218 -11.98 22.74 29.41
CA GLY A 218 -12.56 21.49 28.91
C GLY A 218 -13.89 21.67 28.16
N MET A 219 -14.42 20.57 27.61
CA MET A 219 -15.69 20.55 26.89
C MET A 219 -16.91 20.48 27.82
N GLY A 220 -16.68 20.36 29.13
CA GLY A 220 -17.71 20.25 30.16
C GLY A 220 -17.81 18.84 30.75
N PRO A 221 -18.32 18.70 31.98
CA PRO A 221 -18.34 17.44 32.70
C PRO A 221 -19.43 16.46 32.22
N HIS A 222 -20.32 16.91 31.33
CA HIS A 222 -21.49 16.15 30.88
C HIS A 222 -21.57 16.19 29.36
N GLY A 223 -21.88 15.04 28.76
CA GLY A 223 -22.03 14.89 27.31
C GLY A 223 -23.22 14.01 26.97
N LEU A 224 -23.71 14.17 25.74
CA LEU A 224 -24.77 13.35 25.16
C LEU A 224 -24.25 12.71 23.88
N CYS A 225 -24.31 11.37 23.80
CA CYS A 225 -23.99 10.61 22.59
C CYS A 225 -25.27 9.95 22.07
N VAL A 226 -25.67 10.33 20.85
CA VAL A 226 -26.84 9.77 20.16
C VAL A 226 -26.37 9.07 18.89
N GLY A 227 -26.83 7.85 18.68
CA GLY A 227 -26.52 7.08 17.48
C GLY A 227 -27.55 5.98 17.25
N ALA A 228 -27.89 5.73 15.98
CA ALA A 228 -28.75 4.62 15.58
C ALA A 228 -28.03 3.28 15.77
N THR A 229 -28.77 2.16 15.75
CA THR A 229 -28.14 0.82 15.72
C THR A 229 -27.18 0.72 14.55
N GLY A 230 -25.97 0.21 14.79
CA GLY A 230 -24.92 0.10 13.76
C GLY A 230 -24.04 1.34 13.60
N SER A 231 -24.35 2.47 14.24
CA SER A 231 -23.53 3.71 14.16
C SER A 231 -22.23 3.69 14.97
N GLY A 232 -21.89 2.60 15.65
CA GLY A 232 -20.69 2.52 16.48
C GLY A 232 -20.79 3.14 17.88
N LYS A 233 -21.97 3.59 18.35
CA LYS A 233 -22.15 4.17 19.70
C LYS A 233 -21.52 3.34 20.83
N SER A 234 -21.77 2.03 20.84
CA SER A 234 -21.23 1.15 21.89
C SER A 234 -19.71 1.06 21.84
N GLU A 235 -19.13 1.11 20.64
CA GLU A 235 -17.69 1.07 20.45
C GLU A 235 -17.03 2.38 20.87
N LEU A 236 -17.63 3.52 20.51
CA LEU A 236 -17.19 4.83 20.98
C LEU A 236 -17.15 4.91 22.51
N LEU A 237 -18.19 4.41 23.20
CA LEU A 237 -18.21 4.39 24.66
C LEU A 237 -17.14 3.47 25.26
N ARG A 238 -16.86 2.32 24.64
CA ARG A 238 -15.77 1.43 25.04
C ARG A 238 -14.41 2.11 24.87
N THR A 239 -14.16 2.74 23.72
CA THR A 239 -12.94 3.50 23.43
C THR A 239 -12.72 4.60 24.46
N LEU A 240 -13.78 5.35 24.82
CA LEU A 240 -13.69 6.38 25.85
C LEU A 240 -13.31 5.80 27.22
N VAL A 241 -14.01 4.76 27.68
CA VAL A 241 -13.75 4.14 28.99
C VAL A 241 -12.35 3.54 29.04
N LEU A 242 -11.95 2.79 28.02
CA LEU A 242 -10.62 2.19 27.93
C LEU A 242 -9.52 3.27 27.87
N GLY A 243 -9.72 4.32 27.06
CA GLY A 243 -8.76 5.42 26.96
C GLY A 243 -8.54 6.10 28.29
N LEU A 244 -9.61 6.33 29.05
CA LEU A 244 -9.52 6.90 30.40
C LEU A 244 -8.85 5.93 31.38
N ALA A 245 -9.19 4.64 31.35
CA ALA A 245 -8.63 3.62 32.25
C ALA A 245 -7.12 3.38 32.02
N VAL A 246 -6.66 3.40 30.78
CA VAL A 246 -5.23 3.24 30.46
C VAL A 246 -4.43 4.46 30.86
N THR A 247 -5.03 5.66 30.87
CA THR A 247 -4.34 6.92 31.10
C THR A 247 -4.45 7.47 32.52
N HIS A 248 -5.38 6.95 33.34
CA HIS A 248 -5.66 7.40 34.71
C HIS A 248 -5.70 6.24 35.70
N THR A 249 -5.17 6.47 36.89
CA THR A 249 -5.21 5.50 37.99
C THR A 249 -6.62 5.39 38.58
N SER A 250 -6.95 4.23 39.13
CA SER A 250 -8.20 4.01 39.88
C SER A 250 -8.31 4.85 41.16
N GLU A 251 -7.21 5.41 41.66
CA GLU A 251 -7.23 6.36 42.79
C GLU A 251 -7.77 7.74 42.37
N THR A 252 -7.62 8.09 41.09
CA THR A 252 -7.97 9.41 40.55
C THR A 252 -9.23 9.44 39.70
N LEU A 253 -9.67 8.29 39.20
CA LEU A 253 -10.84 8.15 38.34
C LEU A 253 -11.53 6.80 38.59
N ASN A 254 -12.86 6.85 38.78
CA ASN A 254 -13.71 5.67 38.92
C ASN A 254 -14.83 5.71 37.87
N PHE A 255 -15.29 4.54 37.44
CA PHE A 255 -16.36 4.39 36.45
C PHE A 255 -17.62 3.82 37.08
N VAL A 256 -18.77 4.36 36.67
CA VAL A 256 -20.08 3.75 36.89
C VAL A 256 -20.68 3.51 35.51
N LEU A 257 -20.72 2.25 35.08
CA LEU A 257 -21.22 1.86 33.76
C LEU A 257 -22.62 1.27 33.92
N ALA A 258 -23.60 1.81 33.19
CA ALA A 258 -24.97 1.34 33.22
C ALA A 258 -25.49 1.18 31.79
N ASP A 259 -26.05 0.01 31.47
CA ASP A 259 -26.79 -0.24 30.25
C ASP A 259 -28.23 -0.62 30.59
N PHE A 260 -29.19 0.07 29.98
CA PHE A 260 -30.61 -0.15 30.23
C PHE A 260 -31.20 -1.27 29.35
N LYS A 261 -30.48 -1.74 28.32
CA LYS A 261 -31.06 -2.66 27.32
C LYS A 261 -30.44 -4.06 27.22
N GLY A 262 -29.29 -4.33 27.82
CA GLY A 262 -28.67 -5.66 27.84
C GLY A 262 -28.01 -6.05 26.52
#